data_AF-A0A6B9FGJ7-F1
#
_entry.id   AF-A0A6B9FGJ7-F1
#
_cell.length_a   1.000
_cell.length_b   1.000
_cell.length_c   1.000
_cell.angle_alpha   90.00
_cell.angle_beta   90.00
_cell.angle_gamma   90.00
#
_symmetry.space_group_name_H-M   'P 1'
#
loop_
_entity.id
_entity.type
_entity.pdbx_description
1 polymer ?
#
loop_
_entity_poly.entity_id
_entity_poly.type
_entity_poly.pdbx_seq_one_letter_code
_entity_poly.pdbx_strand_id
1 'polypeptide(L)'
;MKALGASIVCILWGWIIWAVAIAPAATHSLWRQDYPTPHVPSPLVAASVEYRLENAWGLAKDTWGFLGSPGDNETGFIIYRLTDASALWARKQGSRLGEMLAPMSGEWRRTPVEDRGGGNAIRTWHPYDHDPQMMSVRRPEQHPPSINEFLEKYGFTIPIEKERTDEVDQAIQSEGSFYSFGRGGSVTIIDPTRGKVYFAYAG
;
A
#
# COMPACT_ATOMS: atom_id res chain seq x y z
N MET A 1 55.69 40.41 33.66
CA MET A 1 56.17 39.68 32.47
C MET A 1 55.61 38.27 32.50
N LYS A 2 54.74 37.96 31.53
CA LYS A 2 54.59 36.69 30.78
C LYS A 2 54.80 35.40 31.61
N ALA A 3 53.82 34.53 31.87
CA ALA A 3 52.85 33.96 30.96
C ALA A 3 51.61 33.42 31.71
N LEU A 4 50.59 34.26 31.88
CA LEU A 4 49.20 33.82 31.97
C LEU A 4 48.63 33.95 30.57
N GLY A 5 48.52 32.85 29.83
CA GLY A 5 48.00 32.94 28.45
C GLY A 5 47.87 31.64 27.68
N ALA A 6 48.55 30.56 28.08
CA ALA A 6 48.56 29.34 27.28
C ALA A 6 47.58 28.24 27.77
N SER A 7 47.19 28.21 29.05
CA SER A 7 46.42 27.05 29.56
C SER A 7 44.90 27.20 29.53
N ILE A 8 44.36 28.39 29.30
CA ILE A 8 42.90 28.61 29.18
C ILE A 8 42.41 28.40 27.74
N VAL A 9 43.30 28.55 26.76
CA VAL A 9 42.95 28.36 25.35
C VAL A 9 42.77 26.86 25.04
N CYS A 10 43.56 25.95 25.60
CA CYS A 10 43.39 24.51 25.29
C CYS A 10 42.13 23.87 25.87
N ILE A 11 41.56 24.42 26.96
CA ILE A 11 40.35 23.85 27.58
C ILE A 11 39.09 24.29 26.81
N LEU A 12 39.08 25.48 26.20
CA LEU A 12 37.93 25.99 25.45
C LEU A 12 37.74 25.35 24.07
N TRP A 13 38.79 24.78 23.47
CA TRP A 13 38.66 24.04 22.19
C TRP A 13 38.21 22.59 22.37
N GLY A 14 38.45 21.97 23.53
CA GLY A 14 37.99 20.60 23.81
C GLY A 14 36.47 20.48 23.91
N TRP A 15 35.78 21.52 24.39
CA TRP A 15 34.32 21.53 24.51
C TRP A 15 33.61 21.84 23.18
N ILE A 16 34.22 22.64 22.30
CA ILE A 16 33.67 22.89 20.96
C ILE A 16 33.69 21.61 20.13
N ILE A 17 34.73 20.78 20.26
CA ILE A 17 34.82 19.51 19.54
C ILE A 17 33.81 18.49 20.09
N TRP A 18 33.51 18.49 21.40
CA TRP A 18 32.44 17.67 21.97
C TRP A 18 31.02 18.15 21.61
N ALA A 19 30.80 19.46 21.48
CA ALA A 19 29.52 20.01 21.06
C ALA A 19 29.23 19.77 19.56
N VAL A 20 30.27 19.67 18.72
CA VAL A 20 30.12 19.37 17.28
C VAL A 20 30.07 17.86 17.01
N ALA A 21 30.64 17.02 17.88
CA ALA A 21 30.64 15.56 17.71
C ALA A 21 29.39 14.83 18.25
N ILE A 22 28.54 15.49 19.06
CA ILE A 22 27.31 14.89 19.64
C ILE A 22 26.03 15.49 19.04
N ALA A 23 26.16 16.35 18.03
CA ALA A 23 25.05 16.67 17.14
C ALA A 23 25.02 15.70 15.93
N PRO A 24 24.77 14.40 16.17
CA PRO A 24 23.78 13.73 15.33
C PRO A 24 22.76 12.95 16.17
N ALA A 25 22.26 13.54 17.27
CA ALA A 25 21.06 13.06 17.96
C ALA A 25 19.77 13.78 17.53
N ALA A 26 19.83 14.66 16.53
CA ALA A 26 18.68 15.49 16.11
C ALA A 26 18.53 15.64 14.58
N THR A 27 18.91 14.63 13.81
CA THR A 27 18.53 14.52 12.38
C THR A 27 17.82 13.20 12.14
N HIS A 28 16.72 12.98 12.88
CA HIS A 28 15.71 11.97 12.55
C HIS A 28 14.61 12.52 11.63
N SER A 29 14.83 13.70 11.04
CA SER A 29 14.01 14.25 9.97
C SER A 29 14.86 14.42 8.72
N LEU A 30 14.25 14.26 7.55
CA LEU A 30 14.82 14.45 6.20
C LEU A 30 15.35 13.19 5.49
N TRP A 31 14.66 12.06 5.65
CA TRP A 31 14.40 11.16 4.52
C TRP A 31 12.90 11.00 4.32
N ARG A 32 12.19 12.12 4.30
CA ARG A 32 10.88 12.15 3.65
C ARG A 32 11.18 12.27 2.17
N GLN A 33 11.47 11.15 1.51
CA GLN A 33 11.24 11.13 0.07
C GLN A 33 9.74 11.35 -0.08
N ASP A 34 9.37 12.55 -0.51
CA ASP A 34 8.05 12.84 -1.06
C ASP A 34 7.93 12.02 -2.34
N TYR A 35 7.78 10.71 -2.19
CA TYR A 35 7.30 9.86 -3.26
C TYR A 35 5.90 10.38 -3.57
N PRO A 36 5.62 10.80 -4.81
CA PRO A 36 4.23 10.84 -5.25
C PRO A 36 3.66 9.46 -4.92
N THR A 37 2.67 9.39 -4.03
CA THR A 37 1.95 8.17 -3.73
C THR A 37 0.67 8.20 -4.54
N PRO A 38 0.71 7.91 -5.87
CA PRO A 38 -0.42 8.14 -6.77
C PRO A 38 -1.66 7.31 -6.40
N HIS A 39 -1.49 6.29 -5.57
CA HIS A 39 -2.55 5.38 -5.14
C HIS A 39 -3.12 5.72 -3.76
N VAL A 40 -2.58 6.73 -3.07
CA VAL A 40 -3.14 7.20 -1.80
C VAL A 40 -4.03 8.40 -2.10
N PRO A 41 -5.35 8.29 -1.89
CA PRO A 41 -6.29 9.35 -2.27
C PRO A 41 -6.16 10.54 -1.32
N SER A 42 -6.14 11.74 -1.88
CA SER A 42 -6.25 12.98 -1.09
C SER A 42 -7.53 12.96 -0.22
N PRO A 43 -7.51 13.52 1.00
CA PRO A 43 -6.40 14.24 1.63
C PRO A 43 -5.46 13.35 2.45
N LEU A 44 -5.47 12.02 2.24
CA LEU A 44 -4.60 11.12 2.97
C LEU A 44 -3.14 11.29 2.54
N VAL A 45 -2.24 11.09 3.50
CA VAL A 45 -0.79 11.18 3.29
C VAL A 45 -0.15 9.89 3.80
N ALA A 46 0.64 9.24 2.95
CA ALA A 46 1.46 8.11 3.34
C ALA A 46 2.71 8.59 4.10
N ALA A 47 3.08 7.88 5.16
CA ALA A 47 4.38 7.99 5.80
C ALA A 47 5.44 7.17 5.04
N SER A 48 5.07 5.99 4.53
CA SER A 48 5.98 5.09 3.82
C SER A 48 5.24 4.06 2.96
N VAL A 49 5.96 3.45 2.03
CA VAL A 49 5.57 2.16 1.43
C VAL A 49 6.00 1.07 2.40
N GLU A 50 5.05 0.33 2.96
CA GLU A 50 5.32 -0.77 3.90
C GLU A 50 5.62 -2.07 3.16
N TYR A 51 4.98 -2.28 2.01
CA TYR A 51 5.16 -3.47 1.18
C TYR A 51 4.92 -3.13 -0.28
N ARG A 52 5.67 -3.77 -1.18
CA ARG A 52 5.49 -3.65 -2.63
C ARG A 52 5.94 -4.96 -3.28
N LEU A 53 5.02 -5.61 -3.98
CA LEU A 53 5.31 -6.75 -4.85
C LEU A 53 4.58 -6.51 -6.17
N GLU A 54 5.35 -6.38 -7.25
CA GLU A 54 4.84 -6.17 -8.60
C GLU A 54 5.54 -7.18 -9.50
N ASN A 55 4.80 -7.80 -10.41
CA ASN A 55 5.32 -8.75 -11.38
C ASN A 55 4.60 -8.58 -12.72
N ALA A 56 5.31 -8.83 -13.82
CA ALA A 56 4.75 -8.83 -15.15
C ALA A 56 5.01 -10.21 -15.77
N TRP A 57 3.96 -10.81 -16.33
CA TRP A 57 4.10 -12.06 -17.07
C TRP A 57 4.96 -11.80 -18.33
N GLY A 58 6.18 -12.35 -18.37
CA GLY A 58 7.21 -12.04 -19.40
C GLY A 58 8.57 -11.62 -18.85
N LEU A 59 8.68 -11.36 -17.53
CA LEU A 59 9.94 -11.02 -16.84
C LEU A 59 10.45 -12.13 -15.89
N ALA A 60 10.18 -13.41 -16.21
CA ALA A 60 10.86 -14.51 -15.54
C ALA A 60 12.37 -14.32 -15.71
N LYS A 61 13.07 -14.14 -14.59
CA LYS A 61 14.46 -13.69 -14.42
C LYS A 61 15.53 -14.64 -14.98
N ASP A 62 15.14 -15.61 -15.77
CA ASP A 62 15.93 -16.77 -16.16
C ASP A 62 15.72 -17.19 -17.63
N THR A 63 14.93 -16.44 -18.41
CA THR A 63 14.87 -16.64 -19.85
C THR A 63 15.24 -15.34 -20.57
N TRP A 64 16.23 -15.44 -21.45
CA TRP A 64 16.79 -14.39 -22.29
C TRP A 64 15.75 -13.36 -22.71
N GLY A 65 15.98 -12.12 -22.26
CA GLY A 65 15.07 -11.00 -22.48
C GLY A 65 14.87 -10.63 -23.94
N PHE A 66 13.96 -9.66 -24.12
CA PHE A 66 13.60 -8.92 -25.33
C PHE A 66 12.31 -9.23 -26.07
N LEU A 67 11.28 -9.85 -25.47
CA LEU A 67 9.92 -9.84 -26.04
C LEU A 67 8.82 -9.82 -24.96
N GLY A 68 8.69 -8.72 -24.21
CA GLY A 68 7.40 -8.36 -23.60
C GLY A 68 6.49 -7.84 -24.70
N SER A 69 5.29 -8.42 -24.84
CA SER A 69 4.36 -8.05 -25.90
C SER A 69 3.42 -6.95 -25.39
N PRO A 70 2.91 -6.05 -26.26
CA PRO A 70 1.81 -5.18 -25.86
C PRO A 70 0.63 -6.03 -25.36
N GLY A 71 0.30 -5.92 -24.07
CA GLY A 71 -0.70 -6.79 -23.41
C GLY A 71 -0.13 -7.78 -22.38
N ASP A 72 1.10 -7.59 -21.91
CA ASP A 72 1.65 -8.36 -20.79
C ASP A 72 0.79 -8.18 -19.52
N ASN A 73 0.35 -9.29 -18.90
CA ASN A 73 -0.42 -9.27 -17.66
C ASN A 73 0.47 -8.75 -16.52
N GLU A 74 0.25 -7.51 -16.09
CA GLU A 74 0.91 -6.92 -14.94
C GLU A 74 0.03 -7.12 -13.70
N THR A 75 0.65 -7.55 -12.61
CA THR A 75 -0.05 -7.75 -11.34
C THR A 75 0.79 -7.22 -10.20
N GLY A 76 0.18 -6.41 -9.36
CA GLY A 76 0.89 -5.76 -8.28
C GLY A 76 0.04 -5.56 -7.04
N PHE A 77 0.74 -5.54 -5.91
CA PHE A 77 0.20 -5.29 -4.60
C PHE A 77 1.14 -4.40 -3.80
N ILE A 78 0.61 -3.27 -3.33
CA ILE A 78 1.35 -2.25 -2.59
C ILE A 78 0.57 -1.92 -1.32
N ILE A 79 1.29 -1.85 -0.20
CA ILE A 79 0.76 -1.40 1.08
C ILE A 79 1.44 -0.09 1.45
N TYR A 80 0.65 0.96 1.65
CA TYR A 80 1.09 2.23 2.19
C TYR A 80 0.72 2.32 3.66
N ARG A 81 1.66 2.78 4.48
CA ARG A 81 1.39 3.21 5.84
C ARG A 81 1.01 4.68 5.84
N LEU A 82 -0.13 5.03 6.39
CA LEU A 82 -0.56 6.41 6.57
C LEU A 82 0.25 7.09 7.68
N THR A 83 0.38 8.42 7.59
CA THR A 83 0.79 9.20 8.75
C THR A 83 -0.23 9.06 9.88
N ASP A 84 0.20 9.19 11.14
CA ASP A 84 -0.70 9.16 12.29
C ASP A 84 -1.83 10.20 12.17
N ALA A 85 -1.49 11.37 11.63
CA ALA A 85 -2.45 12.44 11.38
C ALA A 85 -3.53 12.03 10.36
N SER A 86 -3.13 11.44 9.22
CA SER A 86 -4.07 10.96 8.20
C SER A 86 -4.90 9.79 8.70
N ALA A 87 -4.30 8.83 9.40
CA ALA A 87 -5.01 7.68 9.96
C ALA A 87 -6.05 8.14 11.01
N LEU A 88 -5.67 9.06 11.90
CA LEU A 88 -6.58 9.64 12.89
C LEU A 88 -7.71 10.44 12.21
N TRP A 89 -7.37 11.27 11.22
CA TRP A 89 -8.35 12.02 10.46
C TRP A 89 -9.35 11.10 9.77
N ALA A 90 -8.89 10.02 9.13
CA ALA A 90 -9.73 9.05 8.44
C ALA A 90 -10.70 8.37 9.42
N ARG A 91 -10.20 7.91 10.58
CA ARG A 91 -11.04 7.32 11.64
C ARG A 91 -12.12 8.28 12.13
N LYS A 92 -11.80 9.58 12.26
CA LYS A 92 -12.77 10.61 12.69
C LYS A 92 -13.91 10.83 11.68
N GLN A 93 -13.70 10.55 10.39
CA GLN A 93 -14.77 10.67 9.40
C GLN A 93 -15.79 9.53 9.52
N GLY A 94 -15.36 8.37 10.01
CA GLY A 94 -16.21 7.19 10.16
C GLY A 94 -16.91 6.82 8.86
N SER A 95 -18.23 6.72 8.91
CA SER A 95 -19.08 6.35 7.78
C SER A 95 -19.01 7.33 6.60
N ARG A 96 -18.62 8.58 6.83
CA ARG A 96 -18.53 9.63 5.80
C ARG A 96 -17.19 9.68 5.07
N LEU A 97 -16.24 8.82 5.43
CA LEU A 97 -14.88 8.87 4.86
C LEU A 97 -14.89 8.88 3.33
N GLY A 98 -15.66 7.99 2.70
CA GLY A 98 -15.75 7.90 1.23
C GLY A 98 -16.21 9.19 0.53
N GLU A 99 -17.01 10.04 1.20
CA GLU A 99 -17.44 11.35 0.66
C GLU A 99 -16.33 12.41 0.75
N MET A 100 -15.38 12.22 1.67
CA MET A 100 -14.30 13.16 1.96
C MET A 100 -13.02 12.85 1.18
N LEU A 101 -12.93 11.65 0.60
CA LEU A 101 -11.82 11.24 -0.23
C LEU A 101 -12.00 11.78 -1.65
N ALA A 102 -10.88 12.18 -2.26
CA ALA A 102 -10.86 12.50 -3.68
C ALA A 102 -11.41 11.31 -4.47
N PRO A 103 -12.23 11.57 -5.51
CA PRO A 103 -12.71 10.50 -6.36
C PRO A 103 -11.52 9.84 -7.05
N MET A 104 -11.50 8.51 -7.02
CA MET A 104 -10.66 7.72 -7.90
C MET A 104 -11.41 7.52 -9.23
N SER A 105 -10.99 6.57 -10.08
CA SER A 105 -11.75 6.29 -11.30
C SER A 105 -13.13 5.67 -11.03
N GLY A 106 -13.42 5.27 -9.79
CA GLY A 106 -14.71 4.76 -9.34
C GLY A 106 -15.16 5.36 -8.00
N GLU A 107 -16.41 5.09 -7.66
CA GLU A 107 -17.02 5.52 -6.39
C GLU A 107 -16.44 4.76 -5.19
N TRP A 108 -16.28 5.47 -4.07
CA TRP A 108 -15.92 4.86 -2.79
C TRP A 108 -17.08 4.07 -2.21
N ARG A 109 -16.82 2.81 -1.86
CA ARG A 109 -17.77 1.88 -1.26
C ARG A 109 -17.26 1.45 0.10
N ARG A 110 -18.18 1.07 1.00
CA ARG A 110 -17.83 0.54 2.32
C ARG A 110 -17.60 -0.96 2.24
N THR A 111 -16.69 -1.45 3.06
CA THR A 111 -16.59 -2.89 3.36
C THR A 111 -17.61 -3.28 4.45
N PRO A 112 -18.01 -4.56 4.57
CA PRO A 112 -17.56 -5.71 3.80
C PRO A 112 -17.87 -5.56 2.31
N VAL A 113 -17.00 -6.09 1.46
CA VAL A 113 -17.30 -6.20 0.04
C VAL A 113 -18.54 -7.10 -0.11
N GLU A 114 -19.67 -6.50 -0.49
CA GLU A 114 -20.88 -7.25 -0.81
C GLU A 114 -20.96 -7.56 -2.32
N ASP A 115 -21.10 -8.84 -2.66
CA ASP A 115 -21.33 -9.33 -4.03
C ASP A 115 -22.70 -9.00 -4.62
N ARG A 116 -23.51 -8.20 -3.92
CA ARG A 116 -24.88 -7.90 -4.35
C ARG A 116 -24.98 -6.91 -5.51
N GLY A 117 -23.85 -6.36 -5.97
CA GLY A 117 -23.77 -5.56 -7.19
C GLY A 117 -23.76 -6.46 -8.42
N GLY A 118 -24.93 -6.79 -8.96
CA GLY A 118 -25.11 -7.80 -10.01
C GLY A 118 -24.05 -7.82 -11.12
N GLY A 119 -23.77 -9.01 -11.66
CA GLY A 119 -22.93 -9.27 -12.84
C GLY A 119 -21.46 -8.83 -12.72
N ASN A 120 -21.20 -7.54 -12.69
CA ASN A 120 -19.87 -6.95 -12.78
C ASN A 120 -19.09 -6.91 -11.46
N ALA A 121 -19.76 -6.75 -10.29
CA ALA A 121 -19.04 -6.79 -9.01
C ALA A 121 -18.63 -8.23 -8.66
N ILE A 122 -19.53 -9.19 -8.87
CA ILE A 122 -19.25 -10.63 -8.75
C ILE A 122 -18.06 -11.02 -9.62
N ARG A 123 -18.06 -10.66 -10.91
CA ARG A 123 -16.91 -10.93 -11.81
C ARG A 123 -15.58 -10.29 -11.41
N THR A 124 -15.59 -9.33 -10.49
CA THR A 124 -14.37 -8.61 -10.09
C THR A 124 -13.74 -9.23 -8.86
N TRP A 125 -14.54 -9.61 -7.87
CA TRP A 125 -14.03 -10.26 -6.64
C TRP A 125 -14.10 -11.78 -6.70
N HIS A 126 -15.04 -12.33 -7.47
CA HIS A 126 -15.33 -13.75 -7.67
C HIS A 126 -15.33 -14.12 -9.17
N PRO A 127 -14.22 -13.90 -9.90
CA PRO A 127 -14.15 -14.23 -11.32
C PRO A 127 -14.41 -15.73 -11.59
N TYR A 128 -14.12 -16.60 -10.62
CA TYR A 128 -14.15 -18.04 -10.80
C TYR A 128 -15.47 -18.72 -10.45
N ASP A 129 -16.39 -18.04 -9.75
CA ASP A 129 -17.74 -18.58 -9.51
C ASP A 129 -18.47 -18.85 -10.82
N HIS A 130 -18.13 -18.09 -11.87
CA HIS A 130 -18.65 -18.27 -13.22
C HIS A 130 -17.73 -19.11 -14.12
N ASP A 131 -16.41 -18.98 -13.96
CA ASP A 131 -15.40 -19.61 -14.81
C ASP A 131 -14.39 -20.45 -13.98
N PRO A 132 -14.82 -21.55 -13.33
CA PRO A 132 -13.98 -22.31 -12.40
C PRO A 132 -12.76 -22.97 -13.05
N GLN A 133 -12.73 -23.06 -14.38
CA GLN A 133 -11.61 -23.58 -15.15
C GLN A 133 -10.38 -22.66 -15.13
N MET A 134 -10.54 -21.39 -14.75
CA MET A 134 -9.44 -20.43 -14.67
C MET A 134 -8.76 -20.40 -13.29
N MET A 135 -9.27 -21.14 -12.30
CA MET A 135 -8.68 -21.22 -10.96
C MET A 135 -7.33 -21.97 -11.00
N SER A 136 -6.26 -21.38 -10.46
CA SER A 136 -5.01 -22.11 -10.19
C SER A 136 -5.14 -23.06 -8.99
N VAL A 137 -6.05 -22.75 -8.06
CA VAL A 137 -6.34 -23.53 -6.86
C VAL A 137 -7.86 -23.67 -6.69
N ARG A 138 -8.36 -24.90 -6.49
CA ARG A 138 -9.79 -25.14 -6.21
C ARG A 138 -10.24 -24.44 -4.94
N ARG A 139 -11.35 -23.70 -5.02
CA ARG A 139 -12.01 -23.04 -3.88
C ARG A 139 -13.44 -23.55 -3.69
N PRO A 140 -14.02 -23.44 -2.48
CA PRO A 140 -15.45 -23.72 -2.27
C PRO A 140 -16.33 -22.80 -3.12
N GLU A 141 -17.51 -23.24 -3.55
CA GLU A 141 -18.45 -22.41 -4.33
C GLU A 141 -18.96 -21.16 -3.59
N GLN A 142 -18.75 -21.09 -2.27
CA GLN A 142 -19.06 -19.94 -1.44
C GLN A 142 -17.87 -19.67 -0.52
N HIS A 143 -17.17 -18.58 -0.75
CA HIS A 143 -16.11 -18.08 0.13
C HIS A 143 -16.16 -16.55 0.18
N PRO A 144 -15.63 -15.92 1.24
CA PRO A 144 -15.53 -14.47 1.28
C PRO A 144 -14.57 -13.95 0.18
N PRO A 145 -14.76 -12.70 -0.29
CA PRO A 145 -13.81 -12.04 -1.18
C PRO A 145 -12.41 -12.00 -0.58
N SER A 146 -11.38 -12.15 -1.43
CA SER A 146 -9.97 -12.07 -1.01
C SER A 146 -9.12 -11.29 -2.01
N ILE A 147 -8.02 -10.70 -1.54
CA ILE A 147 -7.07 -9.99 -2.39
C ILE A 147 -6.43 -10.92 -3.42
N ASN A 148 -6.15 -12.17 -3.02
CA ASN A 148 -5.53 -13.14 -3.90
C ASN A 148 -6.45 -13.44 -5.08
N GLU A 149 -7.74 -13.57 -4.85
CA GLU A 149 -8.71 -13.79 -5.93
C GLU A 149 -8.84 -12.63 -6.89
N PHE A 150 -8.85 -11.41 -6.35
CA PHE A 150 -8.84 -10.20 -7.15
C PHE A 150 -7.61 -10.16 -8.08
N LEU A 151 -6.43 -10.50 -7.56
CA LEU A 151 -5.18 -10.50 -8.31
C LEU A 151 -5.11 -11.68 -9.32
N GLU A 152 -5.71 -12.81 -8.99
CA GLU A 152 -5.68 -14.02 -9.81
C GLU A 152 -6.59 -13.93 -11.05
N LYS A 153 -7.47 -12.92 -11.14
CA LYS A 153 -8.53 -12.76 -12.16
C LYS A 153 -8.17 -13.13 -13.61
N TYR A 154 -6.90 -12.98 -14.00
CA TYR A 154 -6.40 -13.31 -15.35
C TYR A 154 -5.49 -14.56 -15.40
N GLY A 155 -5.58 -15.45 -14.41
CA GLY A 155 -4.82 -16.70 -14.31
C GLY A 155 -3.37 -16.53 -13.85
N PHE A 156 -3.01 -15.37 -13.29
CA PHE A 156 -1.65 -15.07 -12.84
C PHE A 156 -1.62 -14.69 -11.36
N THR A 157 -0.69 -15.28 -10.61
CA THR A 157 -0.58 -15.07 -9.15
C THR A 157 0.79 -14.52 -8.79
N ILE A 158 0.81 -13.62 -7.82
CA ILE A 158 2.05 -13.16 -7.18
C ILE A 158 2.11 -13.69 -5.74
N PRO A 159 3.27 -14.21 -5.27
CA PRO A 159 3.38 -14.81 -3.94
C PRO A 159 3.48 -13.73 -2.87
N ILE A 160 2.34 -13.24 -2.39
CA ILE A 160 2.28 -12.29 -1.27
C ILE A 160 2.42 -13.07 0.05
N GLU A 161 3.21 -12.53 0.98
CA GLU A 161 3.33 -13.04 2.35
C GLU A 161 1.95 -13.21 3.00
N LYS A 162 1.72 -14.36 3.65
CA LYS A 162 0.40 -14.72 4.22
C LYS A 162 -0.10 -13.67 5.21
N GLU A 163 0.79 -13.14 6.04
CA GLU A 163 0.43 -12.13 7.04
C GLU A 163 -0.11 -10.85 6.38
N ARG A 164 0.36 -10.54 5.17
CA ARG A 164 -0.07 -9.36 4.40
C ARG A 164 -1.41 -9.61 3.73
N THR A 165 -1.62 -10.81 3.18
CA THR A 165 -2.92 -11.20 2.62
C THR A 165 -4.00 -11.25 3.68
N ASP A 166 -3.71 -11.87 4.84
CA ASP A 166 -4.67 -11.97 5.96
C ASP A 166 -5.09 -10.58 6.45
N GLU A 167 -4.15 -9.62 6.48
CA GLU A 167 -4.42 -8.25 6.91
C GLU A 167 -5.36 -7.48 5.98
N VAL A 168 -5.11 -7.54 4.66
CA VAL A 168 -5.98 -6.88 3.68
C VAL A 168 -7.30 -7.61 3.51
N ASP A 169 -7.31 -8.94 3.60
CA ASP A 169 -8.54 -9.74 3.57
C ASP A 169 -9.44 -9.37 4.76
N GLN A 170 -8.86 -9.13 5.94
CA GLN A 170 -9.62 -8.62 7.07
C GLN A 170 -10.24 -7.23 6.78
N ALA A 171 -9.51 -6.35 6.08
CA ALA A 171 -10.05 -5.05 5.67
C ALA A 171 -11.19 -5.18 4.64
N ILE A 172 -11.08 -6.13 3.71
CA ILE A 172 -12.09 -6.45 2.68
C ILE A 172 -13.37 -7.04 3.30
N GLN A 173 -13.22 -7.93 4.28
CA GLN A 173 -14.28 -8.78 4.80
C GLN A 173 -14.98 -8.19 6.04
N SER A 174 -14.39 -7.19 6.69
CA SER A 174 -14.93 -6.55 7.89
C SER A 174 -15.43 -5.14 7.61
N GLU A 175 -16.34 -4.64 8.45
CA GLU A 175 -16.74 -3.23 8.43
C GLU A 175 -15.59 -2.28 8.77
N GLY A 176 -15.71 -1.03 8.32
CA GLY A 176 -14.84 0.08 8.74
C GLY A 176 -13.77 0.49 7.72
N SER A 177 -13.61 -0.28 6.64
CA SER A 177 -12.75 0.08 5.51
C SER A 177 -13.58 0.60 4.34
N PHE A 178 -12.89 1.21 3.37
CA PHE A 178 -13.49 1.72 2.16
C PHE A 178 -12.68 1.26 0.96
N TYR A 179 -13.33 0.97 -0.16
CA TYR A 179 -12.64 0.58 -1.38
C TYR A 179 -13.19 1.29 -2.60
N SER A 180 -12.36 1.45 -3.62
CA SER A 180 -12.75 1.98 -4.92
C SER A 180 -11.98 1.29 -6.03
N PHE A 181 -12.67 1.00 -7.14
CA PHE A 181 -12.04 0.47 -8.34
C PHE A 181 -11.41 1.60 -9.16
N GLY A 182 -10.19 1.37 -9.63
CA GLY A 182 -9.48 2.26 -10.53
C GLY A 182 -9.53 1.79 -11.98
N ARG A 183 -8.87 2.55 -12.86
CA ARG A 183 -8.64 2.14 -14.25
C ARG A 183 -7.72 0.92 -14.32
N GLY A 184 -7.85 0.13 -15.38
CA GLY A 184 -6.94 -0.99 -15.65
C GLY A 184 -7.07 -2.15 -14.66
N GLY A 185 -8.26 -2.36 -14.07
CA GLY A 185 -8.46 -3.50 -13.15
C GLY A 185 -7.80 -3.31 -11.79
N SER A 186 -7.62 -2.08 -11.33
CA SER A 186 -7.07 -1.81 -9.99
C SER A 186 -8.14 -1.66 -8.91
N VAL A 187 -7.76 -1.89 -7.66
CA VAL A 187 -8.56 -1.58 -6.47
C VAL A 187 -7.68 -0.85 -5.44
N THR A 188 -8.24 0.19 -4.83
CA THR A 188 -7.65 0.87 -3.68
C THR A 188 -8.53 0.62 -2.47
N ILE A 189 -7.96 0.18 -1.35
CA ILE A 189 -8.66 -0.08 -0.09
C ILE A 189 -8.03 0.77 1.01
N ILE A 190 -8.83 1.53 1.74
CA ILE A 190 -8.42 2.35 2.87
C ILE A 190 -8.88 1.65 4.14
N ASP A 191 -7.94 1.32 5.03
CA ASP A 191 -8.19 0.80 6.37
C ASP A 191 -7.76 1.84 7.41
N PRO A 192 -8.70 2.66 7.90
CA PRO A 192 -8.41 3.67 8.91
C PRO A 192 -7.97 3.08 10.26
N THR A 193 -8.45 1.88 10.59
CA THR A 193 -8.16 1.22 11.88
C THR A 193 -6.68 0.85 11.97
N ARG A 194 -6.13 0.27 10.89
CA ARG A 194 -4.70 -0.07 10.79
C ARG A 194 -3.84 1.08 10.28
N GLY A 195 -4.46 2.15 9.78
CA GLY A 195 -3.76 3.29 9.21
C GLY A 195 -3.04 2.90 7.92
N LYS A 196 -3.70 2.13 7.05
CA LYS A 196 -3.12 1.61 5.82
C LYS A 196 -3.97 1.92 4.59
N VAL A 197 -3.28 1.98 3.46
CA VAL A 197 -3.89 1.98 2.13
C VAL A 197 -3.31 0.82 1.35
N TYR A 198 -4.16 -0.07 0.87
CA TYR A 198 -3.81 -1.16 -0.01
C TYR A 198 -4.12 -0.76 -1.44
N PHE A 199 -3.19 -0.99 -2.35
CA PHE A 199 -3.39 -0.83 -3.78
C PHE A 199 -3.06 -2.15 -4.46
N ALA A 200 -3.99 -2.65 -5.27
CA ALA A 200 -3.81 -3.84 -6.06
C ALA A 200 -4.24 -3.58 -7.50
N TYR A 201 -3.60 -4.25 -8.45
CA TYR A 201 -4.02 -4.25 -9.84
C TYR A 201 -3.68 -5.59 -10.49
N ALA A 202 -4.53 -5.99 -11.44
CA ALA A 202 -4.33 -7.13 -12.31
C ALA A 202 -4.94 -6.80 -13.68
N GLY A 203 -4.18 -6.98 -14.75
CA GLY A 203 -4.63 -6.75 -16.12
C GLY A 203 -3.53 -6.73 -17.15
#